data_AF-A0A821NXI4-F1
#
_entry.id   AF-A0A821NXI4-F1
#
_cell.length_a   1.000
_cell.length_b   1.000
_cell.length_c   1.000
_cell.angle_alpha   90.00
_cell.angle_beta   90.00
_cell.angle_gamma   90.00
#
_symmetry.space_group_name_H-M   'P 1'
#
loop_
_entity.id
_entity.type
_entity.pdbx_description
1 polymer ?
#
loop_
_entity_poly.entity_id
_entity_poly.type
_entity_poly.pdbx_seq_one_letter_code
_entity_poly.pdbx_strand_id
1 'polypeptide(L)'
;MDSTIQLEKNIDSELIQYDSSLLDLVFAMDCTGSMGVYIDNATKNIRFIVDEIVNNEKSDIRLALIQYRDHPPQDSTFVTCVHDFTDKVEEMKQWLGRCQAQGGGDTPEAVADALHDVLTLSWRPEATKICILISDAPPHGLNSYDDTFPNGCPLGFDPIKIVQEMAEKHITLYTVGVEPFILPYRDFFMSLAYSTGGQYVPLVDATLLAQVIIGGVREEISLDRLMKDAHQDIAKEIKQAEQDGINEREMTMRINHILTSKNKRVKQMHNTFGVTSYLVEEYYSKCVDMHQMKSIYKMTKTTQENKMDEISYVLKEDNVTVEQTKRLIQKVKNRKLVKSTTIKPNVDETITEKQTKKNKRNNQRQDYDNSRLRKRRLKDGAIDVLINAEDNYQEDQKEGILHDDDIMKTKQLQDQNLKEAVLTRIQVELYQIIKHNPNVEPNALKGVLWNISWPSQQMYYPMVMARFLMANVIDQLLEHQNQNASTHLI
;
A
#
# COMPACT_ATOMS: atom_id res chain seq x y z
N MET A 1 29.13 28.54 -29.52
CA MET A 1 28.01 28.14 -30.41
C MET A 1 27.90 26.62 -30.49
N ASP A 2 29.00 25.85 -30.56
CA ASP A 2 28.95 24.38 -30.60
C ASP A 2 28.45 23.68 -29.32
N SER A 3 28.72 24.21 -28.13
CA SER A 3 28.34 23.56 -26.86
C SER A 3 26.83 23.61 -26.60
N THR A 4 26.17 24.71 -26.95
CA THR A 4 24.70 24.86 -26.84
C THR A 4 23.98 23.96 -27.84
N ILE A 5 24.51 23.82 -29.06
CA ILE A 5 23.97 22.94 -30.11
C ILE A 5 24.15 21.46 -29.74
N GLN A 6 25.24 21.09 -29.06
CA GLN A 6 25.44 19.73 -28.52
C GLN A 6 24.50 19.43 -27.34
N LEU A 7 24.23 20.41 -26.47
CA LEU A 7 23.25 20.29 -25.39
C LEU A 7 21.80 20.19 -25.91
N GLU A 8 21.44 20.95 -26.95
CA GLU A 8 20.14 20.84 -27.61
C GLU A 8 19.98 19.49 -28.32
N LYS A 9 21.01 19.00 -29.03
CA LYS A 9 21.00 17.66 -29.64
C LYS A 9 20.92 16.52 -28.63
N ASN A 10 21.54 16.65 -27.46
CA ASN A 10 21.45 15.64 -26.38
C ASN A 10 20.10 15.65 -25.65
N ILE A 11 19.37 16.77 -25.67
CA ILE A 11 17.99 16.83 -25.16
C ILE A 11 17.02 16.20 -26.17
N ASP A 12 17.26 16.41 -27.48
CA ASP A 12 16.45 15.86 -28.57
C ASP A 12 16.66 14.36 -28.83
N SER A 13 17.83 13.77 -28.49
CA SER A 13 18.15 12.36 -28.82
C SER A 13 17.84 11.32 -27.74
N GLU A 14 17.48 11.72 -26.52
CA GLU A 14 17.36 10.80 -25.35
C GLU A 14 16.09 11.05 -24.52
N LEU A 15 15.01 11.49 -25.17
CA LEU A 15 13.69 11.03 -24.77
C LEU A 15 13.57 9.62 -25.34
N ILE A 16 13.53 8.59 -24.48
CA ILE A 16 13.20 7.20 -24.86
C ILE A 16 12.15 7.29 -25.96
N GLN A 17 12.42 6.68 -27.11
CA GLN A 17 11.64 6.87 -28.32
C GLN A 17 10.36 6.06 -28.20
N TYR A 18 9.51 6.44 -27.23
CA TYR A 18 8.25 5.81 -26.92
C TYR A 18 7.50 5.58 -28.21
N ASP A 19 7.28 4.31 -28.46
CA ASP A 19 6.48 3.88 -29.57
C ASP A 19 5.04 3.90 -29.07
N SER A 20 4.30 4.93 -29.49
CA SER A 20 2.88 5.09 -29.16
C SER A 20 1.98 4.01 -29.76
N SER A 21 2.56 3.03 -30.46
CA SER A 21 1.91 1.79 -30.89
C SER A 21 2.21 0.60 -29.98
N LEU A 22 3.10 0.71 -28.98
CA LEU A 22 3.35 -0.36 -28.01
C LEU A 22 2.69 -0.01 -26.68
N LEU A 23 1.80 -0.89 -26.20
CA LEU A 23 1.10 -0.73 -24.94
C LEU A 23 1.35 -1.92 -24.02
N ASP A 24 1.87 -1.66 -22.83
CA ASP A 24 1.89 -2.63 -21.74
C ASP A 24 0.86 -2.21 -20.69
N LEU A 25 -0.12 -3.07 -20.46
CA LEU A 25 -1.24 -2.82 -19.54
C LEU A 25 -1.27 -3.88 -18.44
N VAL A 26 -1.19 -3.44 -17.20
CA VAL A 26 -1.24 -4.29 -16.01
C VAL A 26 -2.53 -4.02 -15.25
N PHE A 27 -3.20 -5.08 -14.81
CA PHE A 27 -4.26 -5.01 -13.81
C PHE A 27 -3.71 -5.45 -12.47
N ALA A 28 -3.70 -4.57 -11.48
CA ALA A 28 -3.51 -4.93 -10.08
C ALA A 28 -4.90 -4.97 -9.44
N MET A 29 -5.37 -6.16 -9.10
CA MET A 29 -6.77 -6.40 -8.75
C MET A 29 -6.90 -7.00 -7.36
N ASP A 30 -7.64 -6.30 -6.52
CA ASP A 30 -8.12 -6.82 -5.25
C ASP A 30 -9.03 -8.04 -5.50
N CYS A 31 -8.70 -9.15 -4.83
CA CYS A 31 -9.39 -10.43 -4.94
C CYS A 31 -10.00 -10.89 -3.62
N THR A 32 -10.31 -9.96 -2.71
CA THR A 32 -11.00 -10.22 -1.45
C THR A 32 -12.50 -10.40 -1.63
N GLY A 33 -13.21 -10.79 -0.56
CA GLY A 33 -14.62 -11.21 -0.64
C GLY A 33 -15.58 -10.17 -1.25
N SER A 34 -15.33 -8.88 -1.05
CA SER A 34 -16.15 -7.78 -1.57
C SER A 34 -16.04 -7.60 -3.09
N MET A 35 -14.98 -8.10 -3.71
CA MET A 35 -14.63 -7.80 -5.10
C MET A 35 -15.31 -8.70 -6.14
N GLY A 36 -16.11 -9.68 -5.72
CA GLY A 36 -16.67 -10.73 -6.61
C GLY A 36 -17.39 -10.21 -7.85
N VAL A 37 -18.27 -9.21 -7.71
CA VAL A 37 -19.02 -8.64 -8.84
C VAL A 37 -18.10 -7.91 -9.84
N TYR A 38 -17.01 -7.31 -9.36
CA TYR A 38 -16.04 -6.59 -10.18
C TYR A 38 -15.12 -7.57 -10.93
N ILE A 39 -14.69 -8.65 -10.29
CA ILE A 39 -13.94 -9.76 -10.91
C ILE A 39 -14.78 -10.39 -12.04
N ASP A 40 -16.06 -10.68 -11.77
CA ASP A 40 -16.97 -11.24 -12.77
C ASP A 40 -17.14 -10.32 -13.99
N ASN A 41 -17.31 -9.01 -13.75
CA ASN A 41 -17.43 -8.03 -14.82
C ASN A 41 -16.14 -7.87 -15.62
N ALA A 42 -14.97 -7.84 -14.97
CA ALA A 42 -13.68 -7.81 -15.64
C ALA A 42 -13.51 -9.05 -16.54
N THR A 43 -13.80 -10.24 -16.01
CA THR A 43 -13.71 -11.53 -16.73
C THR A 43 -14.63 -11.58 -17.95
N LYS A 44 -15.87 -11.09 -17.82
CA LYS A 44 -16.85 -11.05 -18.92
C LYS A 44 -16.43 -10.08 -20.03
N ASN A 45 -15.85 -8.95 -19.66
CA ASN A 45 -15.59 -7.84 -20.60
C ASN A 45 -14.14 -7.76 -21.11
N ILE A 46 -13.20 -8.56 -20.62
CA ILE A 46 -11.77 -8.42 -21.00
C ILE A 46 -11.53 -8.48 -22.51
N ARG A 47 -12.22 -9.35 -23.25
CA ARG A 47 -12.11 -9.39 -24.72
C ARG A 47 -12.59 -8.09 -25.34
N PHE A 48 -13.76 -7.60 -24.92
CA PHE A 48 -14.29 -6.33 -25.40
C PHE A 48 -13.35 -5.16 -25.10
N ILE A 49 -12.76 -5.12 -23.90
CA ILE A 49 -11.78 -4.10 -23.50
C ILE A 49 -10.56 -4.12 -24.44
N VAL A 50 -9.99 -5.30 -24.67
CA VAL A 50 -8.81 -5.44 -25.54
C VAL A 50 -9.15 -5.10 -26.99
N ASP A 51 -10.26 -5.62 -27.52
CA ASP A 51 -10.69 -5.37 -28.89
C ASP A 51 -10.93 -3.87 -29.11
N GLU A 52 -11.57 -3.18 -28.17
CA GLU A 52 -11.77 -1.72 -28.26
C GLU A 52 -10.45 -0.94 -28.24
N ILE A 53 -9.48 -1.33 -27.40
CA ILE A 53 -8.18 -0.66 -27.34
C ILE A 53 -7.39 -0.91 -28.64
N VAL A 54 -7.27 -2.17 -29.08
CA VAL A 54 -6.50 -2.56 -30.27
C VAL A 54 -7.08 -1.95 -31.53
N ASN A 55 -8.39 -2.03 -31.73
CA ASN A 55 -9.05 -1.54 -32.95
C ASN A 55 -8.98 -0.02 -33.07
N ASN A 56 -9.09 0.72 -31.96
CA ASN A 56 -9.11 2.18 -31.99
C ASN A 56 -7.72 2.81 -31.96
N GLU A 57 -6.76 2.20 -31.26
CA GLU A 57 -5.44 2.80 -31.02
C GLU A 57 -4.32 2.16 -31.84
N LYS A 58 -4.61 1.10 -32.61
CA LYS A 58 -3.66 0.34 -33.45
C LYS A 58 -2.39 -0.05 -32.68
N SER A 59 -2.58 -0.45 -31.42
CA SER A 59 -1.48 -0.73 -30.49
C SER A 59 -1.23 -2.23 -30.36
N ASP A 60 0.04 -2.64 -30.41
CA ASP A 60 0.54 -3.94 -29.97
C ASP A 60 0.50 -3.98 -28.43
N ILE A 61 -0.55 -4.63 -27.92
CA ILE A 61 -0.87 -4.70 -26.50
C ILE A 61 -0.34 -5.98 -25.86
N ARG A 62 0.28 -5.83 -24.69
CA ARG A 62 0.51 -6.93 -23.75
C ARG A 62 -0.22 -6.67 -22.44
N LEU A 63 -0.74 -7.74 -21.86
CA LEU A 63 -1.56 -7.73 -20.65
C LEU A 63 -0.84 -8.50 -19.54
N ALA A 64 -0.86 -7.96 -18.33
CA ALA A 64 -0.42 -8.67 -17.13
C ALA A 64 -1.48 -8.53 -16.02
N LEU A 65 -1.46 -9.45 -15.07
CA LEU A 65 -2.39 -9.48 -13.94
C LEU A 65 -1.63 -9.74 -12.64
N ILE A 66 -1.83 -8.87 -11.67
CA ILE A 66 -1.44 -9.08 -10.28
C ILE A 66 -2.73 -9.18 -9.49
N GLN A 67 -2.97 -10.34 -8.90
CA GLN A 67 -4.04 -10.53 -7.93
C GLN A 67 -3.45 -10.30 -6.56
N TYR A 68 -4.15 -9.57 -5.69
CA TYR A 68 -3.74 -9.44 -4.29
C TYR A 68 -4.92 -9.60 -3.35
N ARG A 69 -4.60 -9.93 -2.11
CA ARG A 69 -5.52 -10.02 -0.98
C ARG A 69 -4.83 -9.44 0.25
N ASP A 70 -4.78 -10.21 1.33
CA ASP A 70 -4.33 -9.79 2.63
C ASP A 70 -3.15 -10.65 3.14
N HIS A 71 -2.51 -10.19 4.20
CA HIS A 71 -1.46 -10.90 4.91
C HIS A 71 -2.02 -11.86 5.96
N PRO A 72 -1.32 -12.98 6.26
CA PRO A 72 -1.65 -13.80 7.42
C PRO A 72 -1.50 -13.00 8.72
N PRO A 73 -2.47 -13.06 9.66
CA PRO A 73 -3.46 -14.13 9.81
C PRO A 73 -4.80 -13.90 9.09
N GLN A 74 -5.03 -12.76 8.43
CA GLN A 74 -6.30 -12.42 7.82
C GLN A 74 -6.61 -13.32 6.62
N ASP A 75 -5.63 -13.46 5.71
CA ASP A 75 -5.67 -14.44 4.64
C ASP A 75 -4.46 -15.39 4.74
N SER A 76 -4.71 -16.69 4.54
CA SER A 76 -3.69 -17.75 4.56
C SER A 76 -3.46 -18.41 3.20
N THR A 77 -4.13 -17.93 2.15
CA THR A 77 -4.07 -18.48 0.79
C THR A 77 -2.89 -17.93 0.00
N PHE A 78 -2.88 -16.63 -0.26
CA PHE A 78 -1.79 -15.90 -0.91
C PHE A 78 -1.93 -14.40 -0.62
N VAL A 79 -0.80 -13.69 -0.57
CA VAL A 79 -0.77 -12.22 -0.48
C VAL A 79 -0.88 -11.63 -1.89
N THR A 80 -0.01 -12.08 -2.80
CA THR A 80 -0.04 -11.73 -4.22
C THR A 80 0.12 -12.96 -5.13
N CYS A 81 -0.45 -12.89 -6.32
CA CYS A 81 -0.25 -13.85 -7.40
C CYS A 81 0.03 -13.08 -8.70
N VAL A 82 1.24 -13.28 -9.24
CA VAL A 82 1.76 -12.49 -10.37
C VAL A 82 1.68 -13.29 -11.66
N HIS A 83 1.02 -12.71 -12.66
CA HIS A 83 1.02 -13.16 -14.04
C HIS A 83 1.69 -12.09 -14.91
N ASP A 84 2.86 -12.43 -15.44
CA ASP A 84 3.64 -11.53 -16.29
C ASP A 84 3.00 -11.31 -17.67
N PHE A 85 3.56 -10.43 -18.49
CA PHE A 85 2.98 -9.98 -19.75
C PHE A 85 2.73 -11.12 -20.75
N THR A 86 1.49 -11.18 -21.26
CA THR A 86 1.07 -12.01 -22.39
C THR A 86 0.44 -11.15 -23.48
N ASP A 87 0.61 -11.57 -24.74
CA ASP A 87 -0.10 -11.02 -25.90
C ASP A 87 -1.42 -11.78 -26.18
N LYS A 88 -1.74 -12.81 -25.39
CA LYS A 88 -2.92 -13.66 -25.56
C LYS A 88 -4.06 -13.26 -24.64
N VAL A 89 -5.08 -12.65 -25.20
CA VAL A 89 -6.32 -12.28 -24.47
C VAL A 89 -6.99 -13.48 -23.80
N GLU A 90 -6.91 -14.67 -24.41
CA GLU A 90 -7.45 -15.91 -23.81
C GLU A 90 -6.72 -16.32 -22.54
N GLU A 91 -5.42 -16.05 -22.46
CA GLU A 91 -4.62 -16.36 -21.27
C GLU A 91 -4.99 -15.40 -20.13
N MET A 92 -5.09 -14.11 -20.43
CA MET A 92 -5.61 -13.12 -19.48
C MET A 92 -7.02 -13.48 -18.97
N LYS A 93 -7.91 -13.90 -19.88
CA LYS A 93 -9.27 -14.33 -19.53
C LYS A 93 -9.25 -15.56 -18.62
N GLN A 94 -8.32 -16.50 -18.82
CA GLN A 94 -8.17 -17.66 -17.94
C GLN A 94 -7.65 -17.27 -16.56
N TRP A 95 -6.71 -16.32 -16.47
CA TRP A 95 -6.25 -15.82 -15.18
C TRP A 95 -7.37 -15.15 -14.40
N LEU A 96 -8.11 -14.24 -15.04
CA LEU A 96 -9.28 -13.58 -14.45
C LEU A 96 -10.38 -14.58 -14.05
N GLY A 97 -10.65 -15.58 -14.89
CA GLY A 97 -11.63 -16.63 -14.59
C GLY A 97 -11.24 -17.57 -13.44
N ARG A 98 -9.98 -17.52 -12.97
CA ARG A 98 -9.50 -18.23 -11.77
C ARG A 98 -9.48 -17.34 -10.53
N CYS A 99 -9.65 -16.03 -10.68
CA CYS A 99 -9.80 -15.14 -9.55
C CYS A 99 -11.05 -15.54 -8.76
N GLN A 100 -10.88 -15.78 -7.46
CA GLN A 100 -11.98 -16.04 -6.54
C GLN A 100 -11.97 -14.94 -5.48
N ALA A 101 -13.08 -14.22 -5.35
CA ALA A 101 -13.29 -13.25 -4.28
C ALA A 101 -13.49 -14.00 -2.96
N GLN A 102 -12.47 -13.99 -2.12
CA GLN A 102 -12.48 -14.61 -0.79
C GLN A 102 -11.32 -14.04 0.03
N GLY A 103 -11.34 -14.26 1.35
CA GLY A 103 -10.31 -13.76 2.23
C GLY A 103 -10.56 -12.32 2.68
N GLY A 104 -9.48 -11.65 3.09
CA GLY A 104 -9.51 -10.43 3.90
C GLY A 104 -9.72 -10.73 5.38
N GLY A 105 -10.01 -9.71 6.18
CA GLY A 105 -10.44 -9.91 7.57
C GLY A 105 -10.53 -8.61 8.34
N ASP A 106 -9.52 -7.76 8.20
CA ASP A 106 -9.63 -6.33 8.45
C ASP A 106 -9.92 -5.57 7.14
N THR A 107 -10.20 -4.26 7.26
CA THR A 107 -10.50 -3.41 6.11
C THR A 107 -9.31 -3.18 5.18
N PRO A 108 -8.07 -2.94 5.65
CA PRO A 108 -6.94 -2.71 4.74
C PRO A 108 -6.43 -4.01 4.10
N GLU A 109 -5.81 -3.88 2.93
CA GLU A 109 -5.36 -5.02 2.13
C GLU A 109 -3.89 -4.86 1.69
N ALA A 110 -3.30 -5.88 1.05
CA ALA A 110 -1.91 -5.92 0.60
C ALA A 110 -1.62 -5.09 -0.68
N VAL A 111 -2.18 -3.88 -0.77
CA VAL A 111 -1.99 -2.96 -1.90
C VAL A 111 -0.51 -2.62 -2.13
N ALA A 112 0.28 -2.48 -1.04
CA ALA A 112 1.71 -2.19 -1.14
C ALA A 112 2.49 -3.32 -1.82
N ASP A 113 2.16 -4.58 -1.50
CA ASP A 113 2.74 -5.77 -2.10
C ASP A 113 2.39 -5.86 -3.59
N ALA A 114 1.13 -5.61 -3.95
CA ALA A 114 0.70 -5.56 -5.33
C ALA A 114 1.46 -4.51 -6.15
N LEU A 115 1.58 -3.29 -5.63
CA LEU A 115 2.32 -2.22 -6.29
C LEU A 115 3.82 -2.53 -6.38
N HIS A 116 4.39 -3.23 -5.39
CA HIS A 116 5.77 -3.70 -5.48
C HIS A 116 5.93 -4.70 -6.62
N ASP A 117 5.04 -5.69 -6.72
CA ASP A 117 5.08 -6.69 -7.78
C ASP A 117 4.93 -6.06 -9.19
N VAL A 118 4.18 -4.96 -9.33
CA VAL A 118 4.07 -4.19 -10.59
C VAL A 118 5.45 -3.74 -11.09
N LEU A 119 6.37 -3.36 -10.19
CA LEU A 119 7.72 -2.94 -10.56
C LEU A 119 8.59 -4.10 -11.08
N THR A 120 8.23 -5.35 -10.75
CA THR A 120 9.01 -6.55 -11.08
C THR A 120 8.66 -7.16 -12.43
N LEU A 121 7.56 -6.71 -13.05
CA LEU A 121 7.07 -7.22 -14.34
C LEU A 121 8.02 -6.92 -15.50
N SER A 122 7.91 -7.72 -16.57
CA SER A 122 8.78 -7.65 -17.75
C SER A 122 8.38 -6.54 -18.74
N TRP A 123 8.38 -5.29 -18.28
CA TRP A 123 7.98 -4.10 -19.05
C TRP A 123 8.87 -3.87 -20.30
N ARG A 124 8.25 -3.52 -21.43
CA ARG A 124 8.96 -3.03 -22.63
C ARG A 124 9.48 -1.62 -22.38
N PRO A 125 10.78 -1.32 -22.57
CA PRO A 125 11.33 0.01 -22.37
C PRO A 125 10.59 1.09 -23.17
N GLU A 126 10.28 0.81 -24.43
CA GLU A 126 9.67 1.75 -25.39
C GLU A 126 8.14 1.81 -25.33
N ALA A 127 7.48 0.94 -24.56
CA ALA A 127 6.02 0.92 -24.48
C ALA A 127 5.47 2.04 -23.60
N THR A 128 4.25 2.50 -23.92
CA THR A 128 3.37 3.17 -22.97
C THR A 128 3.03 2.17 -21.86
N LYS A 129 3.35 2.50 -20.61
CA LYS A 129 3.21 1.61 -19.45
C LYS A 129 2.07 2.09 -18.55
N ILE A 130 1.04 1.27 -18.40
CA ILE A 130 -0.14 1.61 -17.60
C ILE A 130 -0.39 0.50 -16.58
N CYS A 131 -0.51 0.88 -15.31
CA CYS A 131 -1.02 0.03 -14.25
C CYS A 131 -2.41 0.53 -13.84
N ILE A 132 -3.41 -0.35 -13.90
CA ILE A 132 -4.76 -0.10 -13.39
C ILE A 132 -4.90 -0.86 -12.08
N LEU A 133 -4.90 -0.12 -10.97
CA LEU A 133 -5.19 -0.64 -9.64
C LEU A 133 -6.71 -0.60 -9.40
N ILE A 134 -7.33 -1.73 -9.11
CA ILE A 134 -8.76 -1.85 -8.82
C ILE A 134 -8.88 -2.29 -7.36
N SER A 135 -9.38 -1.40 -6.49
CA SER A 135 -9.43 -1.60 -5.04
C SER A 135 -10.70 -1.01 -4.45
N ASP A 136 -11.19 -1.59 -3.36
CA ASP A 136 -12.24 -1.03 -2.51
C ASP A 136 -11.71 -0.70 -1.09
N ALA A 137 -10.54 -1.21 -0.73
CA ALA A 137 -9.83 -1.05 0.54
C ALA A 137 -8.50 -0.26 0.42
N PRO A 138 -7.99 0.37 1.51
CA PRO A 138 -6.68 1.02 1.56
C PRO A 138 -5.52 0.03 1.78
N PRO A 139 -4.25 0.44 1.61
CA PRO A 139 -3.13 -0.32 2.14
C PRO A 139 -3.12 -0.31 3.68
N HIS A 140 -2.52 -1.35 4.28
CA HIS A 140 -2.11 -1.31 5.68
C HIS A 140 -1.23 -0.09 6.00
N GLY A 141 -1.36 0.43 7.21
CA GLY A 141 -0.58 1.56 7.73
C GLY A 141 -1.20 2.93 7.52
N LEU A 142 -2.45 3.03 7.04
CA LEU A 142 -3.17 4.30 6.78
C LEU A 142 -4.12 4.74 7.92
N ASN A 143 -3.94 4.21 9.14
CA ASN A 143 -4.77 4.48 10.33
C ASN A 143 -6.23 3.99 10.25
N SER A 144 -6.50 2.88 9.55
CA SER A 144 -7.82 2.23 9.67
C SER A 144 -8.00 1.65 11.08
N TYR A 145 -9.23 1.71 11.59
CA TYR A 145 -9.53 1.40 13.00
C TYR A 145 -9.39 -0.08 13.34
N ASP A 146 -9.53 -0.94 12.34
CA ASP A 146 -9.45 -2.40 12.39
C ASP A 146 -8.14 -2.94 11.81
N ASP A 147 -7.20 -2.07 11.39
CA ASP A 147 -5.92 -2.46 10.79
C ASP A 147 -5.07 -3.30 11.76
N THR A 148 -4.85 -4.55 11.39
CA THR A 148 -4.01 -5.50 12.11
C THR A 148 -2.53 -5.37 11.79
N PHE A 149 -2.19 -4.59 10.76
CA PHE A 149 -0.83 -4.21 10.41
C PHE A 149 -0.65 -2.68 10.41
N PRO A 150 -0.84 -2.02 11.57
CA PRO A 150 -0.86 -0.56 11.66
C PRO A 150 0.47 0.11 11.29
N ASN A 151 1.56 -0.66 11.21
CA ASN A 151 2.88 -0.14 10.84
C ASN A 151 3.18 -0.26 9.33
N GLY A 152 2.18 -0.66 8.52
CA GLY A 152 2.31 -0.86 7.08
C GLY A 152 2.53 -2.32 6.71
N CYS A 153 2.87 -2.55 5.43
CA CYS A 153 3.15 -3.87 4.88
C CYS A 153 4.17 -4.65 5.74
N PRO A 154 3.89 -5.91 6.14
CA PRO A 154 4.82 -6.77 6.89
C PRO A 154 6.19 -6.97 6.23
N LEU A 155 6.27 -6.88 4.90
CA LEU A 155 7.50 -6.99 4.13
C LEU A 155 8.29 -5.67 4.06
N GLY A 156 7.74 -4.58 4.60
CA GLY A 156 8.36 -3.26 4.60
C GLY A 156 8.19 -2.47 3.30
N PHE A 157 7.29 -2.91 2.42
CA PHE A 157 6.94 -2.19 1.20
C PHE A 157 6.17 -0.90 1.52
N ASP A 158 6.63 0.21 0.95
CA ASP A 158 6.02 1.52 1.12
C ASP A 158 5.36 1.95 -0.20
N PRO A 159 4.01 1.99 -0.28
CA PRO A 159 3.29 2.31 -1.51
C PRO A 159 3.63 3.69 -2.07
N ILE A 160 4.01 4.67 -1.24
CA ILE A 160 4.38 6.01 -1.72
C ILE A 160 5.73 5.96 -2.43
N LYS A 161 6.72 5.28 -1.84
CA LYS A 161 8.04 5.10 -2.46
C LYS A 161 7.96 4.26 -3.73
N ILE A 162 7.15 3.21 -3.69
CA ILE A 162 6.92 2.34 -4.85
C ILE A 162 6.30 3.15 -6.00
N VAL A 163 5.30 3.98 -5.73
CA VAL A 163 4.68 4.83 -6.74
C VAL A 163 5.64 5.89 -7.29
N GLN A 164 6.55 6.42 -6.46
CA GLN A 164 7.64 7.26 -6.94
C GLN A 164 8.58 6.49 -7.88
N GLU A 165 8.94 5.25 -7.56
CA GLU A 165 9.73 4.39 -8.44
C GLU A 165 8.97 4.03 -9.74
N MET A 166 7.66 3.80 -9.66
CA MET A 166 6.80 3.62 -10.84
C MET A 166 6.88 4.84 -11.75
N ALA A 167 6.77 6.04 -11.19
CA ALA A 167 6.87 7.30 -11.91
C ALA A 167 8.25 7.47 -12.59
N GLU A 168 9.34 7.11 -11.91
CA GLU A 168 10.70 7.09 -12.46
C GLU A 168 10.84 6.09 -13.62
N LYS A 169 10.22 4.91 -13.51
CA LYS A 169 10.17 3.91 -14.60
C LYS A 169 9.11 4.22 -15.67
N HIS A 170 8.45 5.38 -15.56
CA HIS A 170 7.42 5.84 -16.49
C HIS A 170 6.20 4.93 -16.57
N ILE A 171 5.89 4.25 -15.47
CA ILE A 171 4.67 3.47 -15.28
C ILE A 171 3.60 4.43 -14.73
N THR A 172 2.54 4.61 -15.49
CA THR A 172 1.42 5.45 -15.08
C THR A 172 0.40 4.64 -14.30
N LEU A 173 0.07 5.07 -13.09
CA LEU A 173 -0.91 4.44 -12.20
C LEU A 173 -2.28 5.11 -12.35
N TYR A 174 -3.25 4.31 -12.77
CA TYR A 174 -4.68 4.64 -12.69
C TYR A 174 -5.28 3.88 -11.52
N THR A 175 -5.95 4.58 -10.61
CA THR A 175 -6.61 3.95 -9.46
C THR A 175 -8.12 3.95 -9.70
N VAL A 176 -8.68 2.78 -9.96
CA VAL A 176 -10.13 2.56 -10.08
C VAL A 176 -10.65 2.22 -8.69
N GLY A 177 -11.27 3.21 -8.05
CA GLY A 177 -11.74 3.07 -6.69
C GLY A 177 -13.19 2.64 -6.64
N VAL A 178 -13.47 1.49 -6.01
CA VAL A 178 -14.81 0.96 -5.86
C VAL A 178 -15.57 1.73 -4.76
N GLU A 179 -16.60 2.46 -5.16
CA GLU A 179 -17.42 3.27 -4.27
C GLU A 179 -18.72 2.54 -3.89
N PRO A 180 -19.22 2.71 -2.65
CA PRO A 180 -18.81 3.72 -1.67
C PRO A 180 -17.66 3.31 -0.72
N PHE A 181 -17.21 2.05 -0.77
CA PHE A 181 -16.28 1.50 0.23
C PHE A 181 -14.94 2.25 0.32
N ILE A 182 -14.38 2.65 -0.82
CA ILE A 182 -13.10 3.35 -0.87
C ILE A 182 -13.18 4.84 -0.51
N LEU A 183 -14.38 5.42 -0.39
CA LEU A 183 -14.57 6.87 -0.22
C LEU A 183 -13.74 7.50 0.92
N PRO A 184 -13.59 6.87 2.11
CA PRO A 184 -12.74 7.41 3.19
C PRO A 184 -11.24 7.49 2.83
N TYR A 185 -10.82 6.71 1.84
CA TYR A 185 -9.44 6.55 1.39
C TYR A 185 -9.20 7.15 0.00
N ARG A 186 -10.23 7.73 -0.61
CA ARG A 186 -10.19 8.27 -1.98
C ARG A 186 -9.02 9.23 -2.20
N ASP A 187 -8.82 10.17 -1.27
CA ASP A 187 -7.77 11.19 -1.38
C ASP A 187 -6.36 10.56 -1.39
N PHE A 188 -6.17 9.44 -0.66
CA PHE A 188 -4.94 8.67 -0.70
C PHE A 188 -4.70 8.08 -2.10
N PHE A 189 -5.68 7.39 -2.67
CA PHE A 189 -5.55 6.79 -4.01
C PHE A 189 -5.38 7.85 -5.11
N MET A 190 -6.08 8.98 -5.00
CA MET A 190 -5.87 10.14 -5.88
C MET A 190 -4.43 10.63 -5.83
N SER A 191 -3.84 10.72 -4.64
CA SER A 191 -2.45 11.15 -4.48
C SER A 191 -1.44 10.18 -5.12
N LEU A 192 -1.69 8.86 -5.05
CA LEU A 192 -0.87 7.85 -5.71
C LEU A 192 -0.95 7.97 -7.23
N ALA A 193 -2.18 8.07 -7.77
CA ALA A 193 -2.39 8.24 -9.20
C ALA A 193 -1.72 9.53 -9.71
N TYR A 194 -1.94 10.64 -9.01
CA TYR A 194 -1.36 11.95 -9.32
C TYR A 194 0.17 11.88 -9.40
N SER A 195 0.84 11.19 -8.48
CA SER A 195 2.31 11.11 -8.43
C SER A 195 2.94 10.57 -9.72
N THR A 196 2.23 9.65 -10.40
CA THR A 196 2.66 9.09 -11.70
C THR A 196 2.15 9.88 -12.92
N GLY A 197 1.32 10.90 -12.71
CA GLY A 197 0.57 11.60 -13.75
C GLY A 197 -0.65 10.83 -14.28
N GLY A 198 -1.11 9.80 -13.57
CA GLY A 198 -2.36 9.11 -13.85
C GLY A 198 -3.56 9.81 -13.22
N GLN A 199 -4.67 9.09 -13.06
CA GLN A 199 -5.89 9.63 -12.46
C GLN A 199 -6.64 8.59 -11.64
N TYR A 200 -7.35 9.07 -10.62
CA TYR A 200 -8.36 8.29 -9.91
C TYR A 200 -9.66 8.27 -10.71
N VAL A 201 -10.28 7.09 -10.79
CA VAL A 201 -11.56 6.91 -11.47
C VAL A 201 -12.55 6.24 -10.50
N PRO A 202 -13.64 6.92 -10.13
CA PRO A 202 -14.65 6.33 -9.25
C PRO A 202 -15.42 5.22 -9.97
N LEU A 203 -15.57 4.06 -9.35
CA LEU A 203 -16.35 2.95 -9.87
C LEU A 203 -17.54 2.68 -8.95
N VAL A 204 -18.67 3.30 -9.30
CA VAL A 204 -19.94 3.13 -8.57
C VAL A 204 -20.73 1.87 -8.97
N ASP A 205 -20.46 1.36 -10.18
CA ASP A 205 -21.10 0.17 -10.73
C ASP A 205 -20.06 -0.64 -11.52
N ALA A 206 -19.98 -1.93 -11.23
CA ALA A 206 -19.13 -2.88 -11.92
C ALA A 206 -19.41 -2.97 -13.44
N THR A 207 -20.63 -2.65 -13.89
CA THR A 207 -20.95 -2.63 -15.33
C THR A 207 -20.19 -1.55 -16.10
N LEU A 208 -19.75 -0.49 -15.41
CA LEU A 208 -18.99 0.62 -15.99
C LEU A 208 -17.48 0.33 -16.08
N LEU A 209 -17.00 -0.75 -15.47
CA LEU A 209 -15.58 -1.08 -15.37
C LEU A 209 -14.88 -1.10 -16.73
N ALA A 210 -15.50 -1.72 -17.74
CA ALA A 210 -14.95 -1.77 -19.09
C ALA A 210 -14.80 -0.38 -19.71
N GLN A 211 -15.82 0.48 -19.58
CA GLN A 211 -15.78 1.84 -20.12
C GLN A 211 -14.73 2.70 -19.43
N VAL A 212 -14.60 2.54 -18.11
CA VAL A 212 -13.57 3.21 -17.30
C VAL A 212 -12.16 2.80 -17.75
N ILE A 213 -11.91 1.50 -17.91
CA ILE A 213 -10.60 0.99 -18.36
C ILE A 213 -10.29 1.52 -19.78
N ILE A 214 -11.22 1.36 -20.72
CA ILE A 214 -11.04 1.79 -22.11
C ILE A 214 -10.81 3.30 -22.17
N GLY A 215 -11.64 4.09 -21.48
CA GLY A 215 -11.54 5.54 -21.46
C GLY A 215 -10.21 6.01 -20.87
N GLY A 216 -9.79 5.42 -19.74
CA GLY A 216 -8.54 5.75 -19.09
C GLY A 216 -7.30 5.42 -19.94
N VAL A 217 -7.27 4.23 -20.54
CA VAL A 217 -6.17 3.80 -21.43
C VAL A 217 -6.08 4.68 -22.68
N ARG A 218 -7.21 4.95 -23.34
CA ARG A 218 -7.22 5.77 -24.57
C ARG A 218 -6.84 7.22 -24.31
N GLU A 219 -7.22 7.77 -23.16
CA GLU A 219 -6.76 9.07 -22.71
C GLU A 219 -5.24 9.07 -22.50
N GLU A 220 -4.69 8.04 -21.83
CA GLU A 220 -3.24 7.96 -21.57
C GLU A 220 -2.42 7.87 -22.87
N ILE A 221 -2.85 7.01 -23.81
CA ILE A 221 -2.21 6.92 -25.14
C ILE A 221 -2.27 8.28 -25.86
N SER A 222 -3.40 8.99 -25.76
CA SER A 222 -3.54 10.32 -26.36
C SER A 222 -2.63 11.36 -25.69
N LEU A 223 -2.45 11.29 -24.37
CA LEU A 223 -1.56 12.17 -23.62
C LEU A 223 -0.09 11.89 -23.95
N ASP A 224 0.31 10.62 -24.08
CA ASP A 224 1.67 10.25 -24.48
C ASP A 224 2.01 10.75 -25.89
N ARG A 225 1.08 10.62 -26.85
CA ARG A 225 1.21 11.22 -28.19
C ARG A 225 1.35 12.74 -28.13
N LEU A 226 0.51 13.39 -27.32
CA LEU A 226 0.60 14.84 -27.13
C LEU A 226 1.92 15.26 -26.49
N MET A 227 2.42 14.53 -25.49
CA MET A 227 3.73 14.79 -24.90
C MET A 227 4.81 14.71 -25.97
N LYS A 228 4.79 13.68 -26.82
CA LYS A 228 5.75 13.53 -27.91
C LYS A 228 5.67 14.70 -28.90
N ASP A 229 4.47 15.13 -29.25
CA ASP A 229 4.25 16.22 -30.21
C ASP A 229 4.57 17.62 -29.65
N ALA A 230 4.37 17.84 -28.35
CA ALA A 230 4.49 19.15 -27.69
C ALA A 230 5.70 19.24 -26.75
N HIS A 231 6.59 18.25 -26.72
CA HIS A 231 7.68 18.17 -25.75
C HIS A 231 8.57 19.41 -25.73
N GLN A 232 8.93 19.96 -26.90
CA GLN A 232 9.81 21.13 -27.01
C GLN A 232 9.15 22.37 -26.42
N ASP A 233 7.87 22.58 -26.71
CA ASP A 233 7.10 23.71 -26.19
C ASP A 233 6.98 23.64 -24.67
N ILE A 234 6.60 22.46 -24.15
CA ILE A 234 6.44 22.22 -22.72
C ILE A 234 7.79 22.38 -22.01
N ALA A 235 8.87 21.79 -22.54
CA ALA A 235 10.19 21.87 -21.94
C ALA A 235 10.74 23.30 -21.92
N LYS A 236 10.50 24.08 -22.99
CA LYS A 236 10.91 25.48 -23.07
C LYS A 236 10.15 26.33 -22.05
N GLU A 237 8.83 26.17 -21.97
CA GLU A 237 8.02 26.94 -21.03
C GLU A 237 8.36 26.60 -19.57
N ILE A 238 8.60 25.32 -19.24
CA ILE A 238 9.01 24.93 -17.89
C ILE A 238 10.33 25.62 -17.51
N LYS A 239 11.33 25.67 -18.42
CA LYS A 239 12.60 26.36 -18.15
C LYS A 239 12.40 27.87 -17.96
N GLN A 240 11.53 28.49 -18.75
CA GLN A 240 11.22 29.91 -18.62
C GLN A 240 10.50 30.20 -17.30
N ALA A 241 9.52 29.37 -16.93
CA ALA A 241 8.79 29.46 -15.67
C ALA A 241 9.73 29.33 -14.46
N GLU A 242 10.68 28.39 -14.50
CA GLU A 242 11.71 28.22 -13.47
C GLU A 242 12.60 29.48 -13.34
N GLN A 243 12.95 30.13 -14.45
CA GLN A 243 13.74 31.38 -14.46
C GLN A 243 12.94 32.60 -13.96
N ASP A 244 11.66 32.66 -14.31
CA ASP A 244 10.74 33.73 -13.90
C ASP A 244 10.34 33.60 -12.41
N GLY A 245 10.63 32.46 -11.77
CA GLY A 245 10.26 32.19 -10.38
C GLY A 245 8.75 32.06 -10.17
N ILE A 246 7.99 31.66 -11.20
CA ILE A 246 6.54 31.53 -11.10
C ILE A 246 6.14 30.25 -10.38
N ASN A 247 4.99 30.28 -9.71
CA ASN A 247 4.44 29.11 -9.05
C ASN A 247 3.87 28.09 -10.05
N GLU A 248 3.68 26.85 -9.60
CA GLU A 248 3.22 25.73 -10.42
C GLU A 248 1.84 25.95 -11.06
N ARG A 249 0.95 26.66 -10.35
CA ARG A 249 -0.39 26.98 -10.85
C ARG A 249 -0.32 27.92 -12.06
N GLU A 250 0.51 28.96 -11.98
CA GLU A 250 0.71 29.89 -13.10
C GLU A 250 1.41 29.20 -14.28
N MET A 251 2.45 28.41 -14.01
CA MET A 251 3.13 27.59 -15.03
C MET A 251 2.14 26.67 -15.77
N THR A 252 1.25 26.01 -15.03
CA THR A 252 0.19 25.16 -15.62
C THR A 252 -0.71 25.96 -16.55
N MET A 253 -1.14 27.17 -16.16
CA MET A 253 -1.98 28.02 -16.99
C MET A 253 -1.26 28.48 -18.26
N ARG A 254 0.03 28.85 -18.18
CA ARG A 254 0.83 29.25 -19.34
C ARG A 254 0.97 28.10 -20.34
N ILE A 255 1.34 26.91 -19.86
CA ILE A 255 1.46 25.72 -20.72
C ILE A 255 0.11 25.37 -21.34
N ASN A 256 -0.99 25.41 -20.57
CA ASN A 256 -2.32 25.15 -21.10
C ASN A 256 -2.71 26.14 -22.20
N HIS A 257 -2.38 27.42 -22.01
CA HIS A 257 -2.58 28.45 -23.03
C HIS A 257 -1.76 28.18 -24.31
N ILE A 258 -0.50 27.74 -24.18
CA ILE A 258 0.33 27.34 -25.33
C ILE A 258 -0.30 26.16 -26.07
N LEU A 259 -0.74 25.12 -25.37
CA LEU A 259 -1.35 23.96 -26.00
C LEU A 259 -2.67 24.31 -26.70
N THR A 260 -3.50 25.13 -26.06
CA THR A 260 -4.79 25.57 -26.60
C THR A 260 -4.62 26.52 -27.79
N SER A 261 -3.67 27.47 -27.73
CA SER A 261 -3.38 28.40 -28.84
C SER A 261 -2.84 27.68 -30.08
N LYS A 262 -2.18 26.55 -29.90
CA LYS A 262 -1.74 25.64 -30.97
C LYS A 262 -2.81 24.64 -31.40
N ASN A 263 -4.04 24.76 -30.89
CA ASN A 263 -5.17 23.89 -31.17
C ASN A 263 -4.84 22.40 -30.93
N LYS A 264 -4.04 22.11 -29.90
CA LYS A 264 -3.73 20.74 -29.49
C LYS A 264 -4.96 20.12 -28.84
N ARG A 265 -5.27 18.89 -29.25
CA ARG A 265 -6.44 18.15 -28.78
C ARG A 265 -6.02 16.81 -28.21
N VAL A 266 -6.79 16.33 -27.25
CA VAL A 266 -6.54 15.08 -26.55
C VAL A 266 -7.85 14.41 -26.20
N LYS A 267 -7.86 13.07 -26.17
CA LYS A 267 -8.99 12.31 -25.65
C LYS A 267 -9.10 12.53 -24.14
N GLN A 268 -10.31 12.78 -23.67
CA GLN A 268 -10.62 12.97 -22.27
C GLN A 268 -11.81 12.11 -21.89
N MET A 269 -11.64 11.33 -20.84
CA MET A 269 -12.75 10.64 -20.21
C MET A 269 -13.54 11.62 -19.35
N HIS A 270 -14.73 11.98 -19.81
CA HIS A 270 -15.65 12.80 -19.02
C HIS A 270 -16.48 11.91 -18.11
N ASN A 271 -16.56 12.26 -16.83
CA ASN A 271 -17.52 11.71 -15.90
C ASN A 271 -18.51 12.80 -15.46
N THR A 272 -19.75 12.39 -15.17
CA THR A 272 -20.77 13.30 -14.59
C THR A 272 -20.56 13.54 -13.10
N PHE A 273 -19.55 12.92 -12.48
CA PHE A 273 -19.33 12.86 -11.04
C PHE A 273 -18.94 14.20 -10.39
N GLY A 274 -18.70 15.25 -11.18
CA GLY A 274 -18.21 16.51 -10.64
C GLY A 274 -16.76 16.39 -10.19
N VAL A 275 -16.02 17.45 -10.44
CA VAL A 275 -14.58 17.54 -10.18
C VAL A 275 -14.26 17.23 -8.72
N THR A 276 -13.31 16.31 -8.50
CA THR A 276 -12.75 16.05 -7.18
C THR A 276 -11.82 17.19 -6.80
N SER A 277 -11.79 17.61 -5.53
CA SER A 277 -11.03 18.78 -5.08
C SER A 277 -9.51 18.60 -5.29
N TYR A 278 -8.99 19.18 -6.38
CA TYR A 278 -7.60 19.10 -6.84
C TYR A 278 -6.52 19.52 -5.84
N LEU A 279 -6.90 20.26 -4.79
CA LEU A 279 -5.95 20.72 -3.78
C LEU A 279 -5.49 19.59 -2.86
N VAL A 280 -6.31 18.55 -2.69
CA VAL A 280 -6.07 17.49 -1.71
C VAL A 280 -5.11 16.44 -2.25
N GLU A 281 -5.27 16.04 -3.51
CA GLU A 281 -4.37 15.07 -4.16
C GLU A 281 -2.94 15.61 -4.31
N GLU A 282 -2.76 16.87 -4.69
CA GLU A 282 -1.45 17.52 -4.79
C GLU A 282 -0.77 17.69 -3.42
N TYR A 283 -1.57 17.85 -2.37
CA TYR A 283 -1.04 17.97 -1.00
C TYR A 283 -0.47 16.63 -0.52
N TYR A 284 -1.24 15.55 -0.65
CA TYR A 284 -0.82 14.23 -0.19
C TYR A 284 0.26 13.59 -1.09
N SER A 285 0.31 13.93 -2.39
CA SER A 285 1.34 13.41 -3.31
C SER A 285 2.76 13.90 -2.98
N LYS A 286 2.88 14.94 -2.14
CA LYS A 286 4.17 15.46 -1.64
C LYS A 286 4.73 14.65 -0.47
N CYS A 287 4.00 13.65 0.04
CA CYS A 287 4.52 12.76 1.07
C CYS A 287 5.72 11.97 0.53
N VAL A 288 6.74 11.82 1.38
CA VAL A 288 7.95 11.05 1.06
C VAL A 288 7.74 9.55 1.33
N ASP A 289 6.94 9.22 2.33
CA ASP A 289 6.72 7.85 2.79
C ASP A 289 5.37 7.70 3.54
N MET A 290 5.01 6.45 3.83
CA MET A 290 3.78 6.14 4.55
C MET A 290 3.78 6.67 5.98
N HIS A 291 4.93 6.84 6.62
CA HIS A 291 5.01 7.42 7.95
C HIS A 291 4.54 8.89 7.95
N GLN A 292 5.03 9.69 6.98
CA GLN A 292 4.58 11.06 6.78
C GLN A 292 3.10 11.10 6.41
N MET A 293 2.67 10.28 5.45
CA MET A 293 1.26 10.19 5.04
C MET A 293 0.38 9.90 6.24
N LYS A 294 0.68 8.86 7.01
CA LYS A 294 -0.04 8.46 8.22
C LYS A 294 -0.15 9.60 9.25
N SER A 295 0.87 10.46 9.36
CA SER A 295 0.87 11.58 10.32
C SER A 295 -0.04 12.75 9.92
N ILE A 296 -0.29 12.94 8.62
CA ILE A 296 -1.07 14.08 8.10
C ILE A 296 -2.42 13.68 7.51
N TYR A 297 -2.60 12.40 7.16
CA TYR A 297 -3.80 11.91 6.49
C TYR A 297 -5.00 11.99 7.41
N LYS A 298 -6.02 12.71 6.97
CA LYS A 298 -7.31 12.81 7.65
C LYS A 298 -8.34 12.12 6.78
N MET A 299 -8.88 11.00 7.26
CA MET A 299 -9.98 10.30 6.59
C MET A 299 -11.13 11.28 6.40
N THR A 300 -11.48 11.54 5.15
CA THR A 300 -12.56 12.44 4.81
C THR A 300 -13.87 11.76 5.18
N LYS A 301 -14.64 12.35 6.11
CA LYS A 301 -16.03 11.95 6.35
C LYS A 301 -16.88 12.48 5.21
N THR A 302 -16.78 11.84 4.04
CA THR A 302 -17.54 12.28 2.86
C THR A 302 -18.99 11.81 3.03
N THR A 303 -19.89 12.74 3.34
CA THR A 303 -21.34 12.53 3.47
C THR A 303 -22.12 12.71 2.16
N GLN A 304 -21.44 12.89 1.03
CA GLN A 304 -22.11 13.11 -0.25
C GLN A 304 -22.50 11.77 -0.90
N GLU A 305 -23.71 11.33 -0.62
CA GLU A 305 -24.47 10.42 -1.47
C GLU A 305 -24.74 11.13 -2.81
N ASN A 306 -23.82 11.00 -3.76
CA ASN A 306 -24.15 11.31 -5.15
C ASN A 306 -25.14 10.26 -5.65
N LYS A 307 -26.24 10.68 -6.30
CA LYS A 307 -27.21 9.75 -6.87
C LYS A 307 -26.49 8.77 -7.81
N MET A 308 -26.52 7.49 -7.45
CA MET A 308 -25.80 6.41 -8.15
C MET A 308 -26.26 6.22 -9.60
N ASP A 309 -27.48 6.65 -9.95
CA ASP A 309 -28.17 6.30 -11.21
C ASP A 309 -27.85 7.19 -12.43
N GLU A 310 -27.00 8.22 -12.32
CA GLU A 310 -26.69 9.16 -13.44
C GLU A 310 -25.21 9.17 -13.87
N ILE A 311 -24.45 8.14 -13.53
CA ILE A 311 -23.01 8.12 -13.82
C ILE A 311 -22.75 7.49 -15.18
N SER A 312 -22.22 8.30 -16.10
CA SER A 312 -21.80 7.85 -17.43
C SER A 312 -20.38 8.30 -17.73
N TYR A 313 -19.67 7.43 -18.44
CA TYR A 313 -18.31 7.69 -18.92
C TYR A 313 -18.36 7.91 -20.42
N VAL A 314 -18.01 9.10 -20.87
CA VAL A 314 -17.96 9.42 -22.30
C VAL A 314 -16.57 9.89 -22.67
N LEU A 315 -15.94 9.16 -23.59
CA LEU A 315 -14.69 9.57 -24.18
C LEU A 315 -14.97 10.59 -25.29
N LYS A 316 -14.41 11.80 -25.14
CA LYS A 316 -14.47 12.85 -26.17
C LYS A 316 -13.07 13.37 -26.46
N GLU A 317 -12.82 13.74 -27.70
CA GLU A 317 -11.63 14.49 -28.05
C GLU A 317 -11.95 15.98 -27.98
N ASP A 318 -11.19 16.74 -27.20
CA ASP A 318 -11.39 18.18 -27.03
C ASP A 318 -10.03 18.88 -26.81
N ASN A 319 -10.04 20.20 -26.62
CA ASN A 319 -8.88 20.98 -26.22
C ASN A 319 -8.30 20.44 -24.90
N VAL A 320 -6.97 20.51 -24.78
CA VAL A 320 -6.28 20.05 -23.57
C VAL A 320 -6.79 20.82 -22.36
N THR A 321 -7.27 20.10 -21.35
CA THR A 321 -7.73 20.72 -20.11
C THR A 321 -6.57 21.12 -19.21
N VAL A 322 -6.85 21.99 -18.23
CA VAL A 322 -5.88 22.35 -17.19
C VAL A 322 -5.43 21.10 -16.43
N GLU A 323 -6.34 20.14 -16.19
CA GLU A 323 -6.03 18.92 -15.47
C GLU A 323 -5.08 18.01 -16.24
N GLN A 324 -5.38 17.78 -17.52
CA GLN A 324 -4.46 17.07 -18.41
C GLN A 324 -3.11 17.78 -18.51
N THR A 325 -3.11 19.12 -18.52
CA THR A 325 -1.87 19.89 -18.52
C THR A 325 -1.03 19.64 -17.25
N LYS A 326 -1.66 19.60 -16.07
CA LYS A 326 -0.94 19.23 -14.83
C LYS A 326 -0.34 17.84 -14.91
N ARG A 327 -1.11 16.86 -15.40
CA ARG A 327 -0.63 15.48 -15.58
C ARG A 327 0.56 15.41 -16.54
N LEU A 328 0.53 16.16 -17.64
CA LEU A 328 1.67 16.29 -18.56
C LEU A 328 2.90 16.88 -17.86
N ILE A 329 2.72 17.94 -17.08
CA ILE A 329 3.81 18.56 -16.31
C ILE A 329 4.40 17.57 -15.31
N GLN A 330 3.55 16.83 -14.57
CA GLN A 330 3.99 15.83 -13.60
C GLN A 330 4.80 14.73 -14.27
N LYS A 331 4.36 14.21 -15.42
CA LYS A 331 5.13 13.22 -16.21
C LYS A 331 6.48 13.77 -16.67
N VAL A 332 6.53 15.03 -17.10
CA VAL A 332 7.79 15.68 -17.49
C VAL A 332 8.73 15.85 -16.29
N LYS A 333 8.22 16.22 -15.11
CA LYS A 333 9.00 16.28 -13.87
C LYS A 333 9.59 14.91 -13.52
N ASN A 334 8.77 13.87 -13.55
CA ASN A 334 9.21 12.49 -13.27
C ASN A 334 10.32 12.05 -14.24
N ARG A 335 10.22 12.41 -15.53
CA ARG A 335 11.26 12.18 -16.54
C ARG A 335 12.55 12.97 -16.30
N LYS A 336 12.49 14.18 -15.72
CA LYS A 336 13.68 14.97 -15.36
C LYS A 336 14.39 14.41 -14.12
N LEU A 337 13.65 13.94 -13.11
CA LEU A 337 14.21 13.41 -11.85
C LEU A 337 15.12 12.20 -12.08
N VAL A 338 14.74 11.29 -12.98
CA VAL A 338 15.58 10.15 -13.40
C VAL A 338 16.95 10.63 -13.92
N LYS A 339 16.98 11.76 -14.66
CA LYS A 339 18.23 12.30 -15.23
C LYS A 339 19.18 12.87 -14.19
N SER A 340 18.68 13.50 -13.11
CA SER A 340 19.55 14.01 -12.04
C SER A 340 20.18 12.88 -11.21
N THR A 341 19.48 11.76 -11.05
CA THR A 341 19.96 10.60 -10.27
C THR A 341 20.92 9.70 -11.07
N THR A 342 20.87 9.76 -12.41
CA THR A 342 21.68 8.90 -13.31
C THR A 342 23.05 9.53 -13.70
N ILE A 343 23.41 10.72 -13.18
CA ILE A 343 24.75 11.27 -13.36
C ILE A 343 25.76 10.37 -12.62
N LYS A 344 26.53 9.58 -13.38
CA LYS A 344 27.50 8.58 -12.88
C LYS A 344 28.47 9.17 -11.85
N PRO A 345 28.82 8.44 -10.78
CA PRO A 345 29.94 8.80 -9.93
C PRO A 345 31.23 8.77 -10.73
N ASN A 346 32.03 9.81 -10.53
CA ASN A 346 33.34 9.97 -11.13
C ASN A 346 34.25 8.82 -10.66
N VAL A 347 35.00 8.25 -11.62
CA VAL A 347 35.90 7.12 -11.40
C VAL A 347 37.07 7.56 -10.55
N ASP A 348 37.10 7.15 -9.29
CA ASP A 348 38.33 6.80 -8.57
C ASP A 348 37.96 6.05 -7.29
N GLU A 349 38.03 4.71 -7.32
CA GLU A 349 38.29 3.89 -6.12
C GLU A 349 38.55 2.44 -6.53
N THR A 350 39.69 2.22 -7.17
CA THR A 350 40.40 0.94 -7.01
C THR A 350 41.03 0.96 -5.62
N ILE A 351 40.32 0.47 -4.59
CA ILE A 351 40.79 -0.14 -3.32
C ILE A 351 39.54 -0.36 -2.45
N THR A 352 38.73 -1.39 -2.70
CA THR A 352 37.80 -1.91 -1.66
C THR A 352 37.27 -3.32 -1.92
N GLU A 353 37.69 -4.02 -2.99
CA GLU A 353 37.26 -5.41 -3.23
C GLU A 353 38.07 -6.48 -2.45
N LYS A 354 39.09 -6.08 -1.67
CA LYS A 354 39.87 -7.01 -0.83
C LYS A 354 39.47 -7.03 0.65
N GLN A 355 38.58 -6.15 1.12
CA GLN A 355 38.15 -6.13 2.53
C GLN A 355 36.76 -6.75 2.77
N THR A 356 35.89 -6.80 1.76
CA THR A 356 34.52 -7.34 1.89
C THR A 356 34.41 -8.86 1.84
N LYS A 357 35.46 -9.58 1.40
CA LYS A 357 35.51 -11.06 1.43
C LYS A 357 36.03 -11.66 2.76
N LYS A 358 36.55 -10.85 3.69
CA LYS A 358 37.04 -11.32 4.99
C LYS A 358 36.02 -11.17 6.13
N ASN A 359 35.06 -10.23 6.01
CA ASN A 359 34.04 -10.00 7.03
C ASN A 359 32.77 -10.89 6.93
N LYS A 360 32.55 -11.57 5.79
CA LYS A 360 31.41 -12.50 5.64
C LYS A 360 31.62 -13.90 6.26
N ARG A 361 32.84 -14.24 6.72
CA ARG A 361 33.13 -15.53 7.39
C ARG A 361 33.20 -15.46 8.92
N ASN A 362 33.24 -14.28 9.52
CA ASN A 362 33.31 -14.13 10.98
C ASN A 362 31.95 -13.89 11.67
N ASN A 363 30.93 -13.37 10.96
CA ASN A 363 29.63 -13.06 11.58
C ASN A 363 28.68 -14.26 11.69
N GLN A 364 28.90 -15.38 10.97
CA GLN A 364 28.05 -16.58 11.09
C GLN A 364 28.41 -17.51 12.26
N ARG A 365 29.52 -17.27 12.98
CA ARG A 365 29.91 -18.05 14.17
C ARG A 365 29.63 -17.35 15.51
N GLN A 366 29.34 -16.05 15.52
CA GLN A 366 29.09 -15.29 16.75
C GLN A 366 27.61 -15.29 17.18
N ASP A 367 26.65 -15.45 16.25
CA ASP A 367 25.23 -15.44 16.60
C ASP A 367 24.72 -16.78 17.18
N TYR A 368 25.41 -17.89 16.92
CA TYR A 368 25.03 -19.20 17.46
C TYR A 368 25.43 -19.36 18.94
N ASP A 369 26.59 -18.82 19.35
CA ASP A 369 27.09 -18.92 20.73
C ASP A 369 26.44 -17.90 21.69
N ASN A 370 26.04 -16.72 21.20
CA ASN A 370 25.33 -15.72 22.02
C ASN A 370 23.91 -16.14 22.43
N SER A 371 23.27 -17.01 21.63
CA SER A 371 21.95 -17.58 21.96
C SER A 371 22.00 -18.57 23.14
N ARG A 372 23.15 -19.22 23.36
CA ARG A 372 23.34 -20.26 24.38
C ARG A 372 23.78 -19.69 25.74
N LEU A 373 24.50 -18.56 25.73
CA LEU A 373 24.89 -17.83 26.94
C LEU A 373 23.73 -17.02 27.57
N ARG A 374 22.78 -16.52 26.75
CA ARG A 374 21.56 -15.87 27.24
C ARG A 374 20.61 -16.83 27.97
N LYS A 375 20.56 -18.11 27.57
CA LYS A 375 19.72 -19.14 28.22
C LYS A 375 20.25 -19.66 29.56
N ARG A 376 21.50 -19.38 29.92
CA ARG A 376 22.08 -19.75 31.24
C ARG A 376 22.01 -18.63 32.29
N ARG A 377 22.11 -17.36 31.90
CA ARG A 377 22.00 -16.22 32.86
C ARG A 377 20.58 -15.93 33.36
N LEU A 378 19.56 -16.45 32.67
CA LEU A 378 18.15 -16.34 33.11
C LEU A 378 17.74 -17.36 34.17
N LYS A 379 18.60 -18.35 34.49
CA LYS A 379 18.28 -19.38 35.50
C LYS A 379 18.78 -19.06 36.92
N ASP A 380 19.83 -18.24 37.06
CA ASP A 380 20.48 -18.03 38.36
C ASP A 380 20.38 -16.59 38.91
N GLY A 381 19.75 -15.66 38.19
CA GLY A 381 19.65 -14.24 38.61
C GLY A 381 18.28 -13.79 39.13
N ALA A 382 17.25 -14.65 39.08
CA ALA A 382 15.88 -14.27 39.41
C ALA A 382 15.50 -14.49 40.89
N ILE A 383 16.41 -15.04 41.71
CA ILE A 383 16.14 -15.30 43.13
C ILE A 383 16.74 -14.21 44.05
N ASP A 384 17.83 -13.55 43.65
CA ASP A 384 18.49 -12.53 44.50
C ASP A 384 17.85 -11.13 44.42
N VAL A 385 17.06 -10.85 43.38
CA VAL A 385 16.37 -9.55 43.23
C VAL A 385 15.07 -9.50 44.04
N LEU A 386 14.50 -10.65 44.41
CA LEU A 386 13.24 -10.73 45.15
C LEU A 386 13.41 -10.71 46.68
N ILE A 387 14.64 -10.79 47.20
CA ILE A 387 14.90 -10.74 48.65
C ILE A 387 15.27 -9.31 49.12
N ASN A 388 15.75 -8.43 48.24
CA ASN A 388 16.19 -7.07 48.62
C ASN A 388 15.15 -5.96 48.36
N ALA A 389 13.92 -6.30 47.97
CA ALA A 389 12.87 -5.32 47.67
C ALA A 389 11.86 -5.11 48.82
N GLU A 390 11.93 -5.90 49.90
CA GLU A 390 11.04 -5.77 51.07
C GLU A 390 11.56 -4.78 52.14
N ASP A 391 12.84 -4.38 52.12
CA ASP A 391 13.41 -3.54 53.18
C ASP A 391 13.45 -2.01 52.89
N ASN A 392 13.17 -1.57 51.66
CA ASN A 392 13.31 -0.14 51.28
C ASN A 392 11.99 0.65 51.16
N TYR A 393 10.85 0.11 51.62
CA TYR A 393 9.56 0.81 51.53
C TYR A 393 9.16 1.59 52.81
N GLN A 394 10.08 1.77 53.76
CA GLN A 394 9.79 2.46 55.04
C GLN A 394 10.54 3.78 55.27
N GLU A 395 11.42 4.26 54.37
CA GLU A 395 12.18 5.51 54.62
C GLU A 395 11.77 6.76 53.80
N ASP A 396 11.12 6.64 52.64
CA ASP A 396 10.90 7.81 51.76
C ASP A 396 9.50 8.47 51.87
N GLN A 397 8.96 8.58 53.09
CA GLN A 397 7.77 9.41 53.39
C GLN A 397 8.10 10.81 53.94
N LYS A 398 9.35 11.26 53.84
CA LYS A 398 9.75 12.62 54.25
C LYS A 398 10.69 13.26 53.24
N GLU A 399 10.13 13.86 52.21
CA GLU A 399 10.26 15.28 51.91
C GLU A 399 9.58 15.56 50.57
N GLY A 400 8.75 16.60 50.56
CA GLY A 400 7.96 16.98 49.40
C GLY A 400 8.84 17.59 48.30
N ILE A 401 8.55 17.17 47.06
CA ILE A 401 8.37 17.93 45.81
C ILE A 401 8.69 16.94 44.68
N LEU A 402 7.66 16.45 43.97
CA LEU A 402 7.83 15.63 42.77
C LEU A 402 7.30 16.41 41.56
N HIS A 403 8.14 16.54 40.52
CA HIS A 403 7.78 17.13 39.23
C HIS A 403 6.90 16.16 38.42
N ASP A 404 6.10 16.67 37.48
CA ASP A 404 5.11 15.91 36.68
C ASP A 404 5.68 14.65 35.98
N ASP A 405 6.97 14.61 35.69
CA ASP A 405 7.66 13.46 35.09
C ASP A 405 7.81 12.27 36.06
N ASP A 406 7.92 12.52 37.37
CA ASP A 406 8.06 11.46 38.37
C ASP A 406 6.70 10.86 38.75
N ILE A 407 5.61 11.63 38.62
CA ILE A 407 4.22 11.16 38.74
C ILE A 407 3.87 10.22 37.56
N MET A 408 4.35 10.53 36.36
CA MET A 408 4.20 9.68 35.17
C MET A 408 4.97 8.37 35.31
N LYS A 409 6.20 8.41 35.83
CA LYS A 409 7.00 7.20 36.10
C LYS A 409 6.41 6.34 37.22
N THR A 410 5.95 6.93 38.32
CA THR A 410 5.29 6.17 39.40
C THR A 410 3.97 5.53 38.94
N LYS A 411 3.19 6.20 38.08
CA LYS A 411 2.01 5.59 37.44
C LYS A 411 2.36 4.45 36.48
N GLN A 412 3.41 4.60 35.67
CA GLN A 412 3.87 3.50 34.79
C GLN A 412 4.39 2.29 35.57
N LEU A 413 5.11 2.51 36.68
CA LEU A 413 5.59 1.46 37.58
C LEU A 413 4.44 0.77 38.33
N GLN A 414 3.42 1.51 38.77
CA GLN A 414 2.20 0.93 39.37
C GLN A 414 1.41 0.08 38.36
N ASP A 415 1.28 0.53 37.10
CA ASP A 415 0.61 -0.23 36.03
C ASP A 415 1.39 -1.50 35.63
N GLN A 416 2.72 -1.49 35.70
CA GLN A 416 3.54 -2.69 35.46
C GLN A 416 3.39 -3.71 36.59
N ASN A 417 3.44 -3.27 37.85
CA ASN A 417 3.25 -4.17 39.00
C ASN A 417 1.83 -4.76 39.04
N LEU A 418 0.81 -4.00 38.61
CA LEU A 418 -0.56 -4.50 38.50
C LEU A 418 -0.69 -5.56 37.39
N LYS A 419 -0.01 -5.37 36.25
CA LYS A 419 0.04 -6.37 35.15
C LYS A 419 0.69 -7.68 35.60
N GLU A 420 1.81 -7.61 36.31
CA GLU A 420 2.49 -8.80 36.83
C GLU A 420 1.65 -9.53 37.89
N ALA A 421 0.97 -8.79 38.78
CA ALA A 421 0.08 -9.38 39.77
C ALA A 421 -1.14 -10.11 39.13
N VAL A 422 -1.74 -9.53 38.10
CA VAL A 422 -2.88 -10.14 37.37
C VAL A 422 -2.44 -11.38 36.59
N LEU A 423 -1.29 -11.32 35.90
CA LEU A 423 -0.70 -12.46 35.21
C LEU A 423 -0.40 -13.62 36.18
N THR A 424 0.17 -13.30 37.33
CA THR A 424 0.47 -14.30 38.38
C THR A 424 -0.81 -14.93 38.93
N ARG A 425 -1.87 -14.14 39.14
CA ARG A 425 -3.19 -14.64 39.59
C ARG A 425 -3.81 -15.60 38.55
N ILE A 426 -3.77 -15.26 37.27
CA ILE A 426 -4.28 -16.09 36.16
C ILE A 426 -3.50 -17.40 36.07
N GLN A 427 -2.18 -17.36 36.20
CA GLN A 427 -1.34 -18.57 36.20
C GLN A 427 -1.65 -19.49 37.38
N VAL A 428 -1.88 -18.93 38.58
CA VAL A 428 -2.23 -19.72 39.78
C VAL A 428 -3.62 -20.37 39.61
N GLU A 429 -4.61 -19.66 39.09
CA GLU A 429 -5.95 -20.25 38.87
C GLU A 429 -5.94 -21.33 37.78
N LEU A 430 -5.23 -21.12 36.68
CA LEU A 430 -5.02 -22.15 35.66
C LEU A 430 -4.35 -23.40 36.24
N TYR A 431 -3.34 -23.23 37.10
CA TYR A 431 -2.68 -24.34 37.78
C TYR A 431 -3.62 -25.11 38.72
N GLN A 432 -4.51 -24.42 39.44
CA GLN A 432 -5.50 -25.07 40.30
C GLN A 432 -6.55 -25.85 39.48
N ILE A 433 -6.97 -25.33 38.33
CA ILE A 433 -7.92 -26.00 37.42
C ILE A 433 -7.30 -27.29 36.85
N ILE A 434 -6.01 -27.26 36.47
CA ILE A 434 -5.27 -28.43 35.97
C ILE A 434 -5.12 -29.49 37.06
N LYS A 435 -4.78 -29.08 38.29
CA LYS A 435 -4.58 -30.01 39.42
C LYS A 435 -5.84 -30.81 39.76
N HIS A 436 -7.03 -30.27 39.49
CA HIS A 436 -8.31 -30.91 39.80
C HIS A 436 -8.97 -31.61 38.59
N ASN A 437 -8.39 -31.52 37.38
CA ASN A 437 -8.93 -32.16 36.16
C ASN A 437 -7.84 -32.89 35.36
N PRO A 438 -7.55 -34.17 35.66
CA PRO A 438 -6.42 -34.91 35.09
C PRO A 438 -6.57 -35.31 33.60
N ASN A 439 -7.69 -34.98 32.94
CA ASN A 439 -7.96 -35.35 31.54
C ASN A 439 -7.67 -34.23 30.52
N VAL A 440 -7.11 -33.09 30.93
CA VAL A 440 -6.80 -31.97 30.02
C VAL A 440 -5.47 -32.23 29.29
N GLU A 441 -5.50 -32.28 27.95
CA GLU A 441 -4.31 -32.54 27.13
C GLU A 441 -3.25 -31.41 27.26
N PRO A 442 -1.95 -31.75 27.46
CA PRO A 442 -0.88 -30.76 27.63
C PRO A 442 -0.65 -29.79 26.46
N ASN A 443 -1.11 -30.13 25.24
CA ASN A 443 -0.87 -29.34 24.04
C ASN A 443 -1.86 -28.17 23.86
N ALA A 444 -3.10 -28.30 24.34
CA ALA A 444 -4.07 -27.19 24.33
C ALA A 444 -3.60 -26.00 25.20
N LEU A 445 -2.88 -26.29 26.29
CA LEU A 445 -2.36 -25.30 27.24
C LEU A 445 -1.14 -24.52 26.76
N LYS A 446 -0.33 -25.08 25.85
CA LYS A 446 0.83 -24.36 25.27
C LYS A 446 0.39 -23.17 24.42
N GLY A 447 -0.75 -23.26 23.72
CA GLY A 447 -1.30 -22.15 22.94
C GLY A 447 -1.80 -20.99 23.81
N VAL A 448 -2.49 -21.31 24.92
CA VAL A 448 -3.03 -20.31 25.85
C VAL A 448 -1.91 -19.59 26.62
N LEU A 449 -0.92 -20.34 27.12
CA LEU A 449 0.24 -19.74 27.83
C LEU A 449 1.15 -18.94 26.89
N TRP A 450 1.26 -19.34 25.60
CA TRP A 450 2.01 -18.58 24.60
C TRP A 450 1.37 -17.21 24.32
N ASN A 451 0.05 -17.16 24.15
CA ASN A 451 -0.69 -15.92 23.90
C ASN A 451 -0.67 -14.93 25.08
N ILE A 452 -0.52 -15.43 26.31
CA ILE A 452 -0.46 -14.59 27.52
C ILE A 452 0.95 -14.00 27.76
N SER A 453 1.99 -14.57 27.14
CA SER A 453 3.40 -14.22 27.38
C SER A 453 3.99 -13.13 26.44
N TRP A 454 3.20 -12.60 25.52
CA TRP A 454 3.62 -11.52 24.61
C TRP A 454 3.26 -10.14 25.17
N PRO A 455 4.22 -9.23 25.37
CA PRO A 455 3.92 -7.88 25.86
C PRO A 455 3.46 -7.01 24.68
N SER A 456 2.15 -6.94 24.42
CA SER A 456 1.59 -5.90 23.56
C SER A 456 1.50 -4.58 24.34
N GLN A 457 2.30 -3.60 23.94
CA GLN A 457 2.16 -2.21 24.37
C GLN A 457 1.00 -1.56 23.61
N GLN A 458 -0.23 -1.81 24.04
CA GLN A 458 -1.32 -0.82 24.03
C GLN A 458 -2.54 -1.37 24.75
N MET A 459 -3.04 -0.55 25.66
CA MET A 459 -3.92 -0.91 26.76
C MET A 459 -5.34 -0.48 26.42
N TYR A 460 -6.19 -1.42 26.03
CA TYR A 460 -7.64 -1.48 26.28
C TYR A 460 -8.08 -2.87 25.79
N TYR A 461 -8.93 -3.59 26.54
CA TYR A 461 -9.41 -4.96 26.28
C TYR A 461 -8.74 -6.21 26.93
N PRO A 462 -7.89 -6.17 27.98
CA PRO A 462 -7.52 -7.42 28.67
C PRO A 462 -8.68 -8.05 29.46
N MET A 463 -9.56 -7.26 30.09
CA MET A 463 -10.60 -7.80 30.98
C MET A 463 -11.82 -8.37 30.24
N VAL A 464 -12.19 -7.78 29.10
CA VAL A 464 -13.34 -8.24 28.31
C VAL A 464 -12.95 -9.47 27.49
N MET A 465 -11.76 -9.51 26.89
CA MET A 465 -11.29 -10.71 26.19
C MET A 465 -10.94 -11.85 27.14
N ALA A 466 -10.37 -11.59 28.32
CA ALA A 466 -10.16 -12.65 29.32
C ALA A 466 -11.47 -13.25 29.82
N ARG A 467 -12.54 -12.44 29.99
CA ARG A 467 -13.88 -12.94 30.32
C ARG A 467 -14.52 -13.71 29.16
N PHE A 468 -14.33 -13.26 27.92
CA PHE A 468 -14.89 -13.91 26.74
C PHE A 468 -14.20 -15.25 26.43
N LEU A 469 -12.87 -15.30 26.58
CA LEU A 469 -12.08 -16.53 26.45
C LEU A 469 -12.33 -17.50 27.60
N MET A 470 -12.48 -17.03 28.85
CA MET A 470 -12.89 -17.90 29.95
C MET A 470 -14.31 -18.45 29.77
N ALA A 471 -15.27 -17.64 29.31
CA ALA A 471 -16.63 -18.09 29.05
C ALA A 471 -16.67 -19.18 27.97
N ASN A 472 -15.97 -18.97 26.84
CA ASN A 472 -15.90 -19.96 25.77
C ASN A 472 -15.19 -21.27 26.19
N VAL A 473 -14.15 -21.18 27.02
CA VAL A 473 -13.48 -22.38 27.55
C VAL A 473 -14.36 -23.12 28.57
N ILE A 474 -15.12 -22.39 29.40
CA ILE A 474 -16.09 -22.99 30.32
C ILE A 474 -17.25 -23.64 29.56
N ASP A 475 -17.77 -23.01 28.51
CA ASP A 475 -18.85 -23.55 27.68
C ASP A 475 -18.41 -24.80 26.91
N GLN A 476 -17.19 -24.81 26.35
CA GLN A 476 -16.61 -25.99 25.70
C GLN A 476 -16.36 -27.15 26.69
N LEU A 477 -16.00 -26.85 27.93
CA LEU A 477 -15.84 -27.87 28.99
C LEU A 477 -17.19 -28.42 29.49
N LEU A 478 -18.25 -27.59 29.49
CA LEU A 478 -19.62 -28.01 29.86
C LEU A 478 -20.30 -28.83 28.75
N GLU A 479 -20.09 -28.50 27.48
CA GLU A 479 -20.57 -29.32 26.34
C GLU A 479 -19.93 -30.71 26.30
N HIS A 480 -18.64 -30.81 26.63
CA HIS A 480 -17.94 -32.10 26.72
C HIS A 480 -18.39 -32.96 27.90
N GLN A 481 -18.91 -32.36 28.99
CA GLN A 481 -19.52 -33.12 30.09
C GLN A 481 -20.93 -33.64 29.73
N ASN A 482 -21.72 -32.88 28.97
CA ASN A 482 -23.08 -33.30 28.56
C ASN A 482 -23.09 -34.40 27.48
N GLN A 483 -22.08 -34.42 26.60
CA GLN A 483 -21.94 -35.52 25.62
C GLN A 483 -21.56 -36.86 26.29
N ASN A 484 -20.77 -36.83 27.37
CA ASN A 484 -20.41 -38.03 28.12
C ASN A 484 -21.53 -38.56 29.04
N ALA A 485 -22.48 -37.71 29.45
CA ALA A 485 -23.65 -38.12 30.24
C ALA A 485 -24.73 -38.83 29.39
N SER A 486 -24.78 -38.58 28.07
CA SER A 486 -25.81 -39.13 27.17
C SER A 486 -25.48 -40.53 26.64
N THR A 487 -24.25 -41.02 26.84
CA THR A 487 -23.80 -42.38 26.47
C THR A 487 -23.99 -43.45 27.55
N HIS A 488 -24.60 -43.12 28.70
CA HIS A 488 -24.87 -44.07 29.79
C HIS A 488 -26.36 -44.28 30.14
N LEU A 489 -27.26 -43.98 29.20
CA LEU A 489 -28.68 -44.33 29.29
C LEU A 489 -29.12 -45.16 28.08
N ILE A 490 -28.60 -46.40 27.98
CA ILE A 490 -29.27 -47.60 27.43
C ILE A 490 -28.87 -48.80 28.29
#